data_AF-A0A967W6G9-F1
#
_entry.id   AF-A0A967W6G9-F1
#
_cell.length_a   1.000
_cell.length_b   1.000
_cell.length_c   1.000
_cell.angle_alpha   90.00
_cell.angle_beta   90.00
_cell.angle_gamma   90.00
#
_symmetry.space_group_name_H-M   'P 1'
#
loop_
_entity.id
_entity.type
_entity.pdbx_description
1 polymer ?
#
loop_
_entity_poly.entity_id
_entity_poly.type
_entity_poly.pdbx_seq_one_letter_code
_entity_poly.pdbx_strand_id
1 'polypeptide(L)'
;MAEQLSGRILLQVEERGEAWYVYPDTLERYYLGYPKDAFDIMRKLGLGATHEFITSHTIYPSHVVGKILIDVDDMGKAYYIYPVDRKAYYLGYPKDAFEIMRSLGLGITNSDLDQIPIAGDSPAVVYSSGTHLVTEVIDNNTLKLDDGRQFKLYGIAN
;
A
#
# COMPACT_ATOMS: atom_id res chain seq x y z
N MET A 1 -8.13 15.70 2.41
CA MET A 1 -8.42 14.30 2.03
C MET A 1 -7.40 13.34 2.64
N ALA A 2 -6.12 13.43 2.28
CA ALA A 2 -5.07 12.50 2.77
C ALA A 2 -4.99 12.37 4.30
N GLU A 3 -5.14 13.47 5.07
CA GLU A 3 -5.17 13.43 6.54
C GLU A 3 -6.30 12.55 7.12
N GLN A 4 -7.49 12.58 6.51
CA GLN A 4 -8.64 11.79 6.94
C GLN A 4 -8.47 10.30 6.63
N LEU A 5 -7.59 10.00 5.68
CA LEU A 5 -7.27 8.65 5.22
C LEU A 5 -5.93 8.15 5.77
N SER A 6 -5.28 8.94 6.64
CA SER A 6 -3.99 8.61 7.25
C SER A 6 -4.03 7.21 7.89
N GLY A 7 -3.09 6.37 7.48
CA GLY A 7 -2.96 5.00 7.96
C GLY A 7 -4.00 4.03 7.45
N ARG A 8 -4.89 4.41 6.53
CA ARG A 8 -5.91 3.51 5.98
C ARG A 8 -5.35 2.67 4.84
N ILE A 9 -5.82 1.43 4.78
CA ILE A 9 -5.84 0.65 3.54
C ILE A 9 -7.08 1.09 2.75
N LEU A 10 -6.90 1.41 1.47
CA LEU A 10 -7.94 1.85 0.55
C LEU A 10 -8.09 0.82 -0.56
N LEU A 11 -9.32 0.62 -1.02
CA LEU A 11 -9.66 -0.25 -2.14
C LEU A 11 -10.29 0.62 -3.23
N GLN A 12 -9.65 0.69 -4.39
CA GLN A 12 -10.15 1.44 -5.54
C GLN A 12 -11.37 0.72 -6.12
N VAL A 13 -12.55 1.36 -6.09
CA VAL A 13 -13.82 0.67 -6.45
C VAL A 13 -14.27 0.90 -7.89
N GLU A 14 -13.63 1.80 -8.63
CA GLU A 14 -14.05 2.21 -9.98
C GLU A 14 -13.21 1.60 -11.12
N GLU A 15 -12.27 0.70 -10.79
CA GLU A 15 -11.39 0.08 -11.77
C GLU A 15 -11.07 -1.39 -11.42
N ARG A 16 -9.79 -1.76 -11.24
CA ARG A 16 -9.33 -3.15 -11.07
C ARG A 16 -9.42 -3.68 -9.63
N GLY A 17 -9.95 -2.89 -8.69
CA GLY A 17 -9.99 -3.29 -7.27
C GLY A 17 -8.63 -3.16 -6.58
N GLU A 18 -7.79 -2.24 -7.04
CA GLU A 18 -6.43 -2.07 -6.54
C GLU A 18 -6.41 -1.60 -5.08
N ALA A 19 -5.44 -2.13 -4.32
CA ALA A 19 -5.24 -1.78 -2.93
C ALA A 19 -4.16 -0.71 -2.79
N TRP A 20 -4.37 0.21 -1.85
CA TRP A 20 -3.47 1.32 -1.54
C TRP A 20 -3.33 1.47 -0.02
N TYR A 21 -2.20 1.97 0.46
CA TYR A 21 -1.98 2.30 1.86
C TYR A 21 -1.49 3.73 1.99
N VAL A 22 -2.19 4.54 2.78
CA VAL A 22 -1.80 5.93 3.06
C VAL A 22 -0.88 5.94 4.27
N TYR A 23 0.41 6.25 4.06
CA TYR A 23 1.38 6.21 5.16
C TYR A 23 1.17 7.39 6.12
N PRO A 24 1.04 7.16 7.44
CA PRO A 24 0.68 8.23 8.38
C PRO A 24 1.66 9.40 8.48
N ASP A 25 2.97 9.17 8.26
CA ASP A 25 3.98 10.21 8.48
C ASP A 25 4.17 11.11 7.26
N THR A 26 3.94 10.62 6.04
CA THR A 26 4.08 11.42 4.80
C THR A 26 2.76 11.75 4.13
N LEU A 27 1.67 11.09 4.51
CA LEU A 27 0.34 11.19 3.88
C LEU A 27 0.33 10.80 2.40
N GLU A 28 1.35 10.08 1.95
CA GLU A 28 1.44 9.56 0.60
C GLU A 28 0.78 8.17 0.53
N ARG A 29 0.15 7.87 -0.61
CA ARG A 29 -0.35 6.54 -0.93
C ARG A 29 0.75 5.66 -1.52
N TYR A 30 0.82 4.44 -1.03
CA TYR A 30 1.69 3.38 -1.51
C TYR A 30 0.83 2.28 -2.12
N TYR A 31 1.25 1.75 -3.26
CA TYR A 31 0.51 0.70 -3.96
C TYR A 31 0.69 -0.66 -3.27
N LEU A 32 -0.41 -1.38 -3.04
CA LEU A 32 -0.44 -2.70 -2.40
C LEU A 32 -0.95 -3.82 -3.33
N GLY A 33 -1.08 -3.57 -4.63
CA GLY A 33 -1.73 -4.52 -5.54
C GLY A 33 -0.93 -5.78 -5.85
N TYR A 34 0.40 -5.80 -5.62
CA TYR A 34 1.21 -7.02 -5.74
C TYR A 34 1.85 -7.44 -4.41
N PRO A 35 2.02 -8.75 -4.15
CA PRO A 35 2.68 -9.25 -2.94
C PRO A 35 4.07 -8.67 -2.71
N LYS A 36 4.84 -8.43 -3.78
CA LYS A 36 6.17 -7.83 -3.69
C LYS A 36 6.11 -6.38 -3.17
N ASP A 37 5.16 -5.59 -3.63
CA ASP A 37 5.04 -4.18 -3.26
C ASP A 37 4.61 -4.06 -1.80
N ALA A 38 3.62 -4.87 -1.39
CA ALA A 38 3.22 -4.98 0.01
C ALA A 38 4.40 -5.36 0.92
N PHE A 39 5.24 -6.30 0.49
CA PHE A 39 6.44 -6.69 1.23
C PHE A 39 7.49 -5.56 1.31
N ASP A 40 7.74 -4.87 0.20
CA ASP A 40 8.69 -3.74 0.16
C ASP A 40 8.22 -2.59 1.07
N ILE A 41 6.91 -2.30 1.09
CA ILE A 41 6.29 -1.32 1.98
C ILE A 41 6.46 -1.73 3.44
N MET A 42 6.16 -2.98 3.81
CA MET A 42 6.36 -3.48 5.17
C MET A 42 7.82 -3.33 5.62
N ARG A 43 8.78 -3.62 4.74
CA ARG A 43 10.21 -3.45 5.05
C ARG A 43 10.63 -2.00 5.16
N LYS A 44 10.12 -1.11 4.30
CA LYS A 44 10.52 0.30 4.22
C LYS A 44 9.87 1.15 5.31
N LEU A 45 8.59 0.94 5.56
CA LEU A 45 7.74 1.78 6.41
C LEU A 45 7.41 1.11 7.74
N GLY A 46 7.77 -0.17 7.91
CA GLY A 46 7.57 -0.91 9.15
C GLY A 46 8.34 -0.28 10.30
N LEU A 47 7.64 0.00 11.39
CA LEU A 47 8.23 0.49 12.62
C LEU A 47 8.59 -0.71 13.51
N GLY A 48 9.88 -0.88 13.80
CA GLY A 48 10.32 -1.90 14.76
C GLY A 48 9.76 -1.65 16.16
N ALA A 49 9.19 -2.68 16.77
CA ALA A 49 8.67 -2.67 18.13
C ALA A 49 9.05 -3.96 18.86
N THR A 50 9.30 -3.88 20.16
CA THR A 50 9.59 -5.07 20.97
C THR A 50 8.37 -5.96 21.09
N HIS A 51 8.59 -7.25 21.31
CA HIS A 51 7.48 -8.19 21.55
C HIS A 51 6.62 -7.77 22.75
N GLU A 52 7.26 -7.24 23.80
CA GLU A 52 6.57 -6.69 24.96
C GLU A 52 5.64 -5.53 24.59
N PHE A 53 6.09 -4.59 23.74
CA PHE A 53 5.24 -3.47 23.31
C PHE A 53 4.02 -3.97 22.53
N ILE A 54 4.20 -4.93 21.63
CA ILE A 54 3.13 -5.50 20.82
C ILE A 54 2.11 -6.22 21.70
N THR A 55 2.56 -7.03 22.66
CA THR A 55 1.66 -7.89 23.47
C THR A 55 1.02 -7.17 24.67
N SER A 56 1.62 -6.10 25.17
CA SER A 56 1.10 -5.34 26.32
C SER A 56 -0.08 -4.41 26.00
N HIS A 57 -0.38 -4.18 24.71
CA HIS A 57 -1.42 -3.25 24.28
C HIS A 57 -2.62 -3.98 23.66
N THR A 58 -3.80 -3.79 24.26
CA THR A 58 -5.08 -4.12 23.59
C THR A 58 -5.57 -2.98 22.69
N ILE A 59 -5.26 -1.74 23.09
CA ILE A 59 -5.54 -0.51 22.35
C ILE A 59 -4.21 0.25 22.26
N TYR A 60 -3.76 0.52 21.04
CA TYR A 60 -2.44 1.08 20.80
C TYR A 60 -2.42 2.62 20.94
N PRO A 61 -1.30 3.21 21.38
CA PRO A 61 -1.15 4.65 21.53
C PRO A 61 -1.13 5.37 20.18
N SER A 62 -1.54 6.65 20.16
CA SER A 62 -1.78 7.42 18.93
C SER A 62 -0.60 7.46 17.95
N HIS A 63 0.64 7.45 18.43
CA HIS A 63 1.83 7.58 17.60
C HIS A 63 2.14 6.35 16.72
N VAL A 64 1.50 5.20 16.97
CA VAL A 64 1.62 3.98 16.15
C VAL A 64 0.33 3.66 15.38
N VAL A 65 -0.73 4.44 15.59
CA VAL A 65 -2.01 4.22 14.92
C VAL A 65 -1.85 4.41 13.41
N GLY A 66 -2.40 3.48 12.64
CA GLY A 66 -2.27 3.47 11.18
C GLY A 66 -0.95 2.92 10.67
N LYS A 67 0.03 2.62 11.54
CA LYS A 67 1.34 2.09 11.14
C LYS A 67 1.35 0.56 11.07
N ILE A 68 2.37 0.05 10.39
CA ILE A 68 2.75 -1.36 10.43
C ILE A 68 3.86 -1.51 11.46
N LEU A 69 3.64 -2.32 12.49
CA LEU A 69 4.66 -2.66 13.48
C LEU A 69 5.33 -3.98 13.10
N ILE A 70 6.65 -4.04 13.24
CA ILE A 70 7.45 -5.25 13.03
C ILE A 70 7.99 -5.68 14.39
N ASP A 71 7.61 -6.88 14.82
CA ASP A 71 8.12 -7.51 16.03
C ASP A 71 9.59 -7.88 15.82
N VAL A 72 10.49 -7.12 16.45
CA VAL A 72 11.94 -7.33 16.30
C VAL A 72 12.46 -8.51 17.12
N ASP A 73 11.66 -9.00 18.09
CA ASP A 73 12.03 -10.10 18.98
C ASP A 73 11.34 -11.42 18.58
N ASP A 74 10.35 -11.39 17.68
CA ASP A 74 9.57 -12.55 17.21
C ASP A 74 9.56 -12.66 15.67
N MET A 75 10.73 -13.02 15.11
CA MET A 75 10.90 -13.40 13.69
C MET A 75 10.41 -12.35 12.66
N GLY A 76 10.32 -11.07 13.04
CA GLY A 76 9.85 -10.02 12.13
C GLY A 76 8.35 -10.08 11.84
N LYS A 77 7.54 -10.68 12.73
CA LYS A 77 6.08 -10.69 12.60
C LYS A 77 5.53 -9.28 12.45
N ALA A 78 4.68 -9.07 11.45
CA ALA A 78 4.12 -7.77 11.12
C ALA A 78 2.67 -7.62 11.61
N TYR A 79 2.32 -6.44 12.12
CA TYR A 79 1.00 -6.10 12.61
C TYR A 79 0.56 -4.73 12.10
N TYR A 80 -0.62 -4.64 11.51
CA TYR A 80 -1.25 -3.37 11.14
C TYR A 80 -2.07 -2.83 12.31
N ILE A 81 -1.77 -1.60 12.76
CA ILE A 81 -2.55 -0.94 13.81
C ILE A 81 -3.72 -0.20 13.15
N TYR A 82 -4.90 -0.80 13.15
CA TYR A 82 -6.04 -0.26 12.41
C TYR A 82 -6.50 1.09 12.99
N PRO A 83 -6.60 2.18 12.20
CA PRO A 83 -6.85 3.52 12.72
C PRO A 83 -8.26 3.76 13.27
N VAL A 84 -9.22 2.85 13.03
CA VAL A 84 -10.60 3.02 13.51
C VAL A 84 -10.74 2.50 14.96
N ASP A 85 -10.22 1.32 15.25
CA ASP A 85 -10.36 0.70 16.58
C ASP A 85 -9.06 0.66 17.39
N ARG A 86 -7.93 1.05 16.77
CA ARG A 86 -6.58 1.08 17.35
C ARG A 86 -6.11 -0.29 17.84
N LYS A 87 -6.59 -1.38 17.22
CA LYS A 87 -6.13 -2.75 17.49
C LYS A 87 -5.08 -3.19 16.48
N ALA A 88 -4.24 -4.14 16.88
CA ALA A 88 -3.30 -4.80 15.99
C ALA A 88 -3.96 -5.95 15.23
N TYR A 89 -3.69 -6.02 13.94
CA TYR A 89 -4.12 -7.08 13.04
C TYR A 89 -2.90 -7.72 12.38
N TYR A 90 -2.76 -9.03 12.53
CA TYR A 90 -1.56 -9.75 12.09
C TYR A 90 -1.48 -9.89 10.57
N LEU A 91 -0.33 -9.52 9.97
CA LEU A 91 -0.09 -9.53 8.53
C LEU A 91 0.82 -10.68 8.06
N GLY A 92 1.19 -11.62 8.94
CA GLY A 92 2.29 -12.53 8.67
C GLY A 92 2.02 -13.66 7.66
N TYR A 93 0.76 -13.90 7.28
CA TYR A 93 0.43 -14.81 6.17
C TYR A 93 -0.33 -14.09 5.05
N PRO A 94 -0.06 -14.40 3.77
CA PRO A 94 -0.76 -13.78 2.64
C PRO A 94 -2.29 -13.83 2.73
N LYS A 95 -2.83 -14.95 3.23
CA LYS A 95 -4.28 -15.11 3.45
C LYS A 95 -4.84 -14.13 4.48
N ASP A 96 -4.10 -13.88 5.56
CA ASP A 96 -4.56 -13.03 6.67
C ASP A 96 -4.49 -11.57 6.26
N ALA A 97 -3.41 -11.18 5.57
CA ALA A 97 -3.28 -9.86 4.98
C ALA A 97 -4.41 -9.56 3.97
N PHE A 98 -4.78 -10.52 3.13
CA PHE A 98 -5.89 -10.37 2.18
C PHE A 98 -7.23 -10.16 2.89
N GLU A 99 -7.51 -10.95 3.93
CA GLU A 99 -8.73 -10.80 4.73
C GLU A 99 -8.80 -9.45 5.46
N ILE A 100 -7.66 -8.95 5.95
CA ILE A 100 -7.55 -7.61 6.53
C ILE A 100 -7.84 -6.53 5.49
N MET A 101 -7.23 -6.62 4.30
CA MET A 101 -7.49 -5.67 3.21
C MET A 101 -8.98 -5.66 2.84
N ARG A 102 -9.62 -6.82 2.75
CA ARG A 102 -11.05 -6.94 2.41
C ARG A 102 -11.98 -6.44 3.51
N SER A 103 -11.67 -6.74 4.77
CA SER A 103 -12.57 -6.48 5.90
C SER A 103 -12.41 -5.08 6.48
N LEU A 104 -11.19 -4.53 6.45
CA LEU A 104 -10.84 -3.24 7.06
C LEU A 104 -10.59 -2.14 6.03
N GLY A 105 -10.39 -2.52 4.76
CA GLY A 105 -10.17 -1.61 3.65
C GLY A 105 -11.36 -0.69 3.43
N LEU A 106 -11.05 0.57 3.11
CA LEU A 106 -12.05 1.58 2.78
C LEU A 106 -12.18 1.71 1.26
N GLY A 107 -13.38 1.54 0.72
CA GLY A 107 -13.63 1.85 -0.69
C GLY A 107 -13.38 3.32 -1.00
N ILE A 108 -12.68 3.61 -2.10
CA ILE A 108 -12.38 4.98 -2.56
C ILE A 108 -12.58 5.12 -4.07
N THR A 109 -13.09 6.28 -4.49
CA THR A 109 -13.23 6.66 -5.91
C THR A 109 -11.88 7.10 -6.49
N ASN A 110 -11.76 7.09 -7.82
CA ASN A 110 -10.54 7.55 -8.49
C ASN A 110 -10.30 9.04 -8.23
N SER A 111 -11.36 9.86 -8.28
CA SER A 111 -11.28 11.30 -8.02
C SER A 111 -10.80 11.64 -6.61
N ASP A 112 -11.13 10.82 -5.62
CA ASP A 112 -10.69 11.00 -4.24
C ASP A 112 -9.30 10.44 -4.01
N LEU A 113 -9.01 9.27 -4.61
CA LEU A 113 -7.71 8.65 -4.57
C LEU A 113 -6.66 9.63 -5.12
N ASP A 114 -6.89 10.23 -6.28
CA ASP A 114 -6.00 11.18 -6.99
C ASP A 114 -5.66 12.46 -6.23
N GLN A 115 -6.39 12.78 -5.16
CA GLN A 115 -6.03 13.86 -4.25
C GLN A 115 -4.96 13.46 -3.22
N ILE A 116 -4.58 12.19 -3.17
CA ILE A 116 -3.55 11.66 -2.27
C ILE A 116 -2.26 11.48 -3.08
N PRO A 117 -1.17 12.17 -2.71
CA PRO A 117 0.11 12.06 -3.41
C PRO A 117 0.60 10.62 -3.46
N ILE A 118 1.04 10.14 -4.63
CA ILE A 118 1.70 8.84 -4.74
C ILE A 118 3.16 8.97 -4.25
N ALA A 119 3.60 8.04 -3.41
CA ALA A 119 4.99 8.08 -2.95
C ALA A 119 5.95 7.83 -4.12
N GLY A 120 6.99 8.67 -4.26
CA GLY A 120 7.88 8.69 -5.44
C GLY A 120 8.67 7.39 -5.72
N ASP A 121 8.80 6.52 -4.71
CA ASP A 121 9.42 5.19 -4.82
C ASP A 121 8.40 4.05 -4.91
N SER A 122 7.09 4.34 -4.87
CA SER A 122 6.10 3.30 -5.19
C SER A 122 6.31 2.88 -6.64
N PRO A 123 6.22 1.57 -6.96
CA PRO A 123 6.27 1.15 -8.36
C PRO A 123 5.24 1.99 -9.12
N ALA A 124 5.65 2.56 -10.25
CA ALA A 124 4.80 3.44 -11.02
C ALA A 124 3.53 2.69 -11.44
N VAL A 125 2.48 2.78 -10.64
CA VAL A 125 1.12 2.56 -11.14
C VAL A 125 0.83 3.82 -11.93
N VAL A 126 1.24 3.78 -13.19
CA VAL A 126 0.87 4.80 -14.15
C VAL A 126 -0.63 4.61 -14.38
N TYR A 127 -1.45 5.28 -13.56
CA TYR A 127 -2.77 5.66 -14.01
C TYR A 127 -2.55 6.61 -15.18
N SER A 128 -2.62 6.08 -16.40
CA SER A 128 -2.71 6.92 -17.57
C SER A 128 -4.11 7.52 -17.56
N SER A 129 -4.32 8.58 -16.80
CA SER A 129 -5.48 9.47 -16.94
C SER A 129 -5.41 10.30 -18.25
N GLY A 130 -4.66 9.83 -19.24
CA GLY A 130 -4.58 10.31 -20.61
C GLY A 130 -4.16 9.19 -21.55
N THR A 131 -4.71 9.16 -22.76
CA THR A 131 -4.17 8.35 -23.86
C THR A 131 -2.77 8.84 -24.19
N HIS A 132 -1.78 7.97 -23.99
CA HIS A 132 -0.40 8.23 -24.38
C HIS A 132 -0.05 7.38 -25.59
N LEU A 133 0.63 7.99 -26.56
CA LEU A 133 1.12 7.27 -27.73
C LEU A 133 2.38 6.48 -27.34
N VAL A 134 2.42 5.22 -27.75
CA VAL A 134 3.66 4.42 -27.68
C VAL A 134 4.61 4.95 -28.75
N THR A 135 5.78 5.42 -28.33
CA THR A 135 6.81 5.96 -29.23
C THR A 135 7.90 4.95 -29.55
N GLU A 136 8.18 4.01 -28.63
CA GLU A 136 9.26 3.04 -28.77
C GLU A 136 8.93 1.75 -28.03
N VAL A 137 9.34 0.60 -28.57
CA VAL A 137 9.37 -0.68 -27.84
C VAL A 137 10.82 -0.90 -27.43
N ILE A 138 11.11 -0.80 -26.14
CA ILE A 138 12.47 -0.86 -25.59
C ILE A 138 12.95 -2.31 -25.48
N ASP A 139 12.08 -3.18 -24.99
CA ASP A 139 12.31 -4.63 -24.93
C ASP A 139 10.98 -5.38 -25.01
N ASN A 140 11.03 -6.71 -24.94
CA ASN A 140 9.87 -7.59 -25.05
C ASN A 140 8.73 -7.26 -24.08
N ASN A 141 9.00 -6.51 -23.01
CA ASN A 141 8.03 -6.20 -21.98
C ASN A 141 7.99 -4.72 -21.59
N THR A 142 8.66 -3.83 -22.32
CA THR A 142 8.82 -2.42 -21.96
C THR A 142 8.55 -1.52 -23.14
N LEU A 143 7.58 -0.61 -23.00
CA LEU A 143 7.20 0.42 -23.96
C LEU A 143 7.66 1.79 -23.47
N LYS A 144 8.02 2.67 -24.39
CA LYS A 144 8.24 4.09 -24.14
C LYS A 144 7.05 4.89 -24.64
N LEU A 145 6.62 5.87 -23.87
CA LEU A 145 5.50 6.75 -24.18
C LEU A 145 5.99 8.09 -24.74
N ASP A 146 5.08 8.88 -25.31
CA ASP A 146 5.33 10.20 -25.91
C ASP A 146 5.82 11.25 -24.93
N ASP A 147 5.54 11.07 -23.65
CA ASP A 147 6.09 11.88 -22.55
C ASP A 147 7.45 11.39 -22.03
N GLY A 148 8.03 10.37 -22.66
CA GLY A 148 9.33 9.81 -22.30
C GLY A 148 9.31 8.78 -21.16
N ARG A 149 8.15 8.50 -20.55
CA ARG A 149 8.01 7.44 -19.53
C ARG A 149 8.15 6.06 -20.15
N GLN A 150 8.55 5.09 -19.31
CA GLN A 150 8.61 3.68 -19.69
C GLN A 150 7.52 2.90 -18.95
N PHE A 151 6.75 2.09 -19.68
CA PHE A 151 5.66 1.27 -19.19
C PHE A 151 5.99 -0.20 -19.40
N LYS A 152 5.97 -1.01 -18.33
CA LYS A 152 6.21 -2.45 -18.42
C LYS A 152 4.91 -3.24 -18.51
N LEU A 153 4.77 -4.05 -19.55
CA LEU A 153 3.62 -4.90 -19.82
C LEU A 153 3.67 -6.18 -18.96
N TYR A 154 3.48 -6.11 -17.65
CA TYR A 154 3.41 -7.33 -16.85
C TYR A 154 2.07 -8.06 -17.07
N GLY A 155 2.08 -9.15 -17.84
CA GLY A 155 1.00 -10.14 -17.84
C GLY A 155 0.09 -10.24 -19.07
N ILE A 156 0.63 -10.41 -20.27
CA ILE A 156 -0.04 -11.26 -21.28
C ILE A 156 0.56 -12.66 -21.20
N ALA A 157 0.23 -13.36 -20.11
CA ALA A 157 0.34 -14.80 -20.07
C ALA A 157 -0.72 -15.35 -21.05
N ASN A 158 -0.27 -16.18 -22.00
CA ASN A 158 -1.15 -17.03 -22.80
C ASN A 158 -2.04 -17.91 -21.92
#